data_AF-A0A3R6K8J7-F1
#
_entry.id   AF-A0A3R6K8J7-F1
#
_cell.length_a   1.000
_cell.length_b   1.000
_cell.length_c   1.000
_cell.angle_alpha   90.00
_cell.angle_beta   90.00
_cell.angle_gamma   90.00
#
_symmetry.space_group_name_H-M   'P 1'
#
loop_
_entity.id
_entity.type
_entity.pdbx_description
1 polymer ?
#
loop_
_entity_poly.entity_id
_entity_poly.type
_entity_poly.pdbx_seq_one_letter_code
_entity_poly.pdbx_strand_id
1 'polypeptide(L)'
;MGKVTFNINYATGDSSASGTNKTAETEQATQAVTQAASRQTSTESYILNTNTKKFHRPSCSSVKQMKESNKKSSSESRDALIAAGYDPCKKCNP
;
A
#
# COMPACT_ATOMS: atom_id res chain seq x y z
N MET A 1 -24.81 -20.24 24.52
CA MET A 1 -23.42 -19.79 24.31
C MET A 1 -22.83 -20.61 23.17
N GLY A 2 -22.70 -20.06 21.97
CA GLY A 2 -22.10 -20.75 20.82
C GLY A 2 -20.74 -20.13 20.47
N LYS A 3 -19.70 -20.94 20.28
CA LYS A 3 -18.39 -20.44 19.81
C LYS A 3 -18.40 -20.41 18.29
N VAL A 4 -18.04 -19.27 17.70
CA VAL A 4 -17.86 -19.13 16.25
C VAL A 4 -16.42 -19.51 15.90
N THR A 5 -16.26 -20.54 15.08
CA THR A 5 -14.97 -20.90 14.47
C THR A 5 -14.81 -20.13 13.17
N PHE A 6 -13.68 -19.44 12.99
CA PHE A 6 -13.39 -18.67 11.78
C PHE A 6 -12.33 -19.38 10.94
N ASN A 7 -12.78 -20.07 9.88
CA ASN A 7 -11.90 -20.78 8.94
C ASN A 7 -11.42 -19.82 7.84
N ILE A 8 -10.39 -19.02 8.13
CA ILE A 8 -9.79 -18.10 7.16
C ILE A 8 -8.92 -18.90 6.18
N ASN A 9 -9.35 -18.97 4.91
CA ASN A 9 -8.55 -19.57 3.84
C ASN A 9 -7.66 -18.49 3.19
N TYR A 10 -6.34 -18.65 3.29
CA TYR A 10 -5.34 -17.62 2.97
C TYR A 10 -4.85 -17.67 1.50
N ALA A 11 -5.62 -18.28 0.59
CA ALA A 11 -5.14 -18.66 -0.75
C ALA A 11 -5.37 -17.62 -1.86
N THR A 12 -6.45 -16.82 -1.83
CA THR A 12 -6.92 -16.07 -3.02
C THR A 12 -7.13 -14.56 -2.83
N GLY A 13 -7.23 -14.06 -1.59
CA GLY A 13 -7.36 -12.61 -1.31
C GLY A 13 -8.66 -11.93 -1.75
N ASP A 14 -9.56 -12.65 -2.43
CA ASP A 14 -10.87 -12.15 -2.84
C ASP A 14 -11.92 -12.36 -1.74
N SER A 15 -12.86 -11.41 -1.61
CA SER A 15 -13.98 -11.48 -0.67
C SER A 15 -15.30 -11.05 -1.32
N SER A 16 -15.64 -11.72 -2.43
CA SER A 16 -16.97 -11.63 -3.04
C SER A 16 -18.08 -12.09 -2.09
N ALA A 17 -18.89 -11.13 -1.62
CA ALA A 17 -20.06 -11.38 -0.77
C ALA A 17 -21.34 -11.31 -1.62
N SER A 18 -21.86 -12.48 -2.03
CA SER A 18 -23.02 -12.59 -2.93
C SER A 18 -24.33 -12.94 -2.19
N GLY A 19 -25.16 -11.91 -1.95
CA GLY A 19 -26.58 -12.06 -1.60
C GLY A 19 -26.92 -12.54 -0.16
N THR A 20 -28.10 -12.26 0.40
CA THR A 20 -29.21 -11.37 -0.02
C THR A 20 -30.01 -10.89 1.20
N ASN A 21 -30.36 -9.59 1.24
CA ASN A 21 -31.67 -9.00 1.66
C ASN A 21 -32.31 -9.43 3.01
N LYS A 22 -32.83 -8.57 3.89
CA LYS A 22 -33.00 -7.09 4.06
C LYS A 22 -33.57 -6.90 5.51
N THR A 23 -33.84 -5.78 6.20
CA THR A 23 -33.98 -4.30 6.07
C THR A 23 -34.01 -3.77 7.53
N ALA A 24 -33.71 -2.55 7.97
CA ALA A 24 -32.78 -1.46 7.63
C ALA A 24 -32.80 -0.50 8.88
N GLU A 25 -31.95 0.51 9.07
CA GLU A 25 -30.82 1.02 8.27
C GLU A 25 -29.67 1.35 9.23
N THR A 26 -28.48 0.78 9.02
CA THR A 26 -27.48 0.63 10.10
C THR A 26 -26.38 1.71 10.04
N GLU A 27 -26.75 2.98 10.23
CA GLU A 27 -25.90 4.17 10.02
C GLU A 27 -24.80 4.41 11.09
N GLN A 28 -24.10 3.38 11.58
CA GLN A 28 -23.13 3.57 12.69
C GLN A 28 -21.87 2.67 12.71
N ALA A 29 -21.35 2.28 11.54
CA ALA A 29 -20.14 1.42 11.46
C ALA A 29 -19.08 1.78 10.39
N THR A 30 -19.15 2.96 9.75
CA THR A 30 -18.45 3.20 8.47
C THR A 30 -17.34 4.27 8.48
N GLN A 31 -16.91 4.78 9.64
CA GLN A 31 -15.94 5.90 9.72
C GLN A 31 -14.52 5.51 10.23
N ALA A 32 -14.32 4.28 10.70
CA ALA A 32 -13.06 3.85 11.33
C ALA A 32 -12.04 3.15 10.40
N VAL A 33 -12.43 2.79 9.17
CA VAL A 33 -11.58 2.01 8.24
C VAL A 33 -10.91 2.88 7.16
N THR A 34 -11.42 4.10 6.92
CA THR A 34 -10.92 5.00 5.87
C THR A 34 -9.59 5.69 6.23
N GLN A 35 -9.18 5.67 7.51
CA GLN A 35 -7.99 6.41 7.98
C GLN A 35 -6.66 5.63 7.88
N ALA A 36 -6.70 4.34 7.53
CA ALA A 36 -5.50 3.57 7.17
C ALA A 36 -5.12 3.78 5.70
N ALA A 37 -6.09 3.84 4.79
CA ALA A 37 -5.86 3.96 3.35
C ALA A 37 -5.55 5.41 2.89
N SER A 38 -6.08 6.42 3.58
CA SER A 38 -5.99 7.84 3.16
C SER A 38 -4.61 8.49 3.30
N ARG A 39 -3.58 7.75 3.72
CA ARG A 39 -2.18 8.23 3.75
C ARG A 39 -1.36 7.90 2.50
N GLN A 40 -1.87 7.07 1.58
CA GLN A 40 -1.12 6.57 0.41
C GLN A 40 -1.91 6.58 -0.91
N THR A 41 -2.94 7.43 -1.04
CA THR A 41 -3.65 7.67 -2.31
C THR A 41 -3.26 8.99 -3.00
N SER A 42 -2.35 9.76 -2.41
CA SER A 42 -1.59 10.76 -3.17
C SER A 42 -0.67 10.01 -4.15
N THR A 43 -0.75 10.35 -5.43
CA THR A 43 0.10 9.79 -6.51
C THR A 43 1.51 10.38 -6.47
N GLU A 44 2.18 10.24 -5.32
CA GLU A 44 3.49 10.84 -5.07
C GLU A 44 4.60 10.05 -5.80
N SER A 45 5.05 10.58 -6.93
CA SER A 45 6.07 9.98 -7.78
C SER A 45 7.34 9.63 -7.02
N TYR A 46 7.65 8.34 -6.91
CA TYR A 46 8.86 7.83 -6.27
C TYR A 46 10.04 7.77 -7.24
N ILE A 47 11.26 7.91 -6.71
CA ILE A 47 12.50 7.67 -7.43
C ILE A 47 13.10 6.34 -6.94
N LEU A 48 13.15 5.34 -7.82
CA LEU A 48 13.77 4.05 -7.58
C LEU A 48 15.28 4.12 -7.85
N ASN A 49 16.04 3.43 -7.01
CA ASN A 49 17.41 3.01 -7.27
C ASN A 49 17.40 1.59 -7.83
N THR A 50 17.64 1.44 -9.13
CA THR A 50 17.60 0.14 -9.82
C THR A 50 18.71 -0.80 -9.36
N ASN A 51 19.83 -0.26 -8.86
CA ASN A 51 21.00 -1.01 -8.40
C ASN A 51 20.89 -1.47 -6.94
N THR A 52 20.47 -0.59 -6.01
CA THR A 52 20.36 -0.95 -4.57
C THR A 52 18.97 -1.45 -4.16
N LYS A 53 18.04 -1.52 -5.13
CA LYS A 53 16.64 -1.92 -4.97
C LYS A 53 15.95 -1.18 -3.82
N LYS A 54 16.06 0.16 -3.82
CA LYS A 54 15.39 1.04 -2.85
C LYS A 54 14.63 2.16 -3.54
N PHE A 55 13.51 2.60 -2.99
CA PHE A 55 12.76 3.75 -3.49
C PHE A 55 12.78 4.93 -2.52
N HIS A 56 12.63 6.13 -3.06
CA HIS A 56 12.84 7.40 -2.39
C HIS A 56 11.75 8.41 -2.76
N ARG A 57 11.36 9.29 -1.83
CA ARG A 57 10.67 10.56 -2.18
C ARG A 57 11.62 11.46 -3.00
N PRO A 58 11.14 12.26 -3.97
CA PRO A 58 11.99 13.11 -4.82
C PRO A 58 12.88 14.10 -4.05
N SER A 59 12.41 14.55 -2.87
CA SER A 59 13.13 15.46 -1.96
C SER A 59 14.29 14.81 -1.20
N CYS A 60 14.47 13.49 -1.27
CA CYS A 60 15.47 12.77 -0.49
C CYS A 60 16.90 13.18 -0.86
N SER A 61 17.73 13.51 0.14
CA SER A 61 19.14 13.90 -0.09
C SER A 61 19.93 12.85 -0.87
N SER A 62 19.61 11.56 -0.70
CA SER A 62 20.25 10.45 -1.40
C SER A 62 20.00 10.48 -2.91
N VAL A 63 18.87 11.02 -3.38
CA VAL A 63 18.56 11.11 -4.83
C VAL A 63 19.57 12.02 -5.55
N LYS A 64 20.06 13.06 -4.87
CA LYS A 64 21.15 13.94 -5.37
C LYS A 64 22.54 13.28 -5.38
N GLN A 65 22.65 12.03 -4.92
CA GLN A 65 23.90 11.26 -4.85
C GLN A 65 23.85 9.96 -5.68
N MET A 66 22.70 9.64 -6.27
CA MET A 66 22.56 8.50 -7.19
C MET A 66 23.17 8.83 -8.55
N LYS A 67 23.87 7.86 -9.15
CA LYS A 67 24.18 7.89 -10.59
C LYS A 67 22.88 7.96 -11.40
N GLU A 68 22.83 8.78 -12.44
CA GLU A 68 21.62 8.96 -13.26
C GLU A 68 21.14 7.65 -13.89
N SER A 69 22.09 6.82 -14.35
CA SER A 69 21.86 5.45 -14.86
C SER A 69 21.12 4.52 -13.88
N ASN A 70 21.11 4.85 -12.60
CA ASN A 70 20.52 4.04 -11.54
C ASN A 70 19.18 4.62 -11.04
N LYS A 71 18.77 5.80 -11.52
CA LYS A 71 17.48 6.41 -11.20
C LYS A 71 16.41 5.92 -12.17
N LYS A 72 15.21 5.66 -11.64
CA LYS A 72 13.98 5.52 -12.43
C LYS A 72 12.84 6.19 -11.67
N SER A 73 12.07 7.05 -12.32
CA SER A 73 10.81 7.57 -11.75
C SER A 73 9.70 6.53 -11.87
N SER A 74 8.81 6.45 -10.88
CA SER A 74 7.55 5.71 -11.00
C SER A 74 6.41 6.39 -10.25
N SER A 75 5.19 6.23 -10.76
CA SER A 75 3.93 6.61 -10.12
C SER A 75 3.19 5.41 -9.52
N GLU A 76 3.85 4.25 -9.41
CA GLU A 76 3.33 3.07 -8.71
C GLU A 76 3.14 3.35 -7.21
N SER A 77 2.16 2.68 -6.60
CA SER A 77 1.96 2.77 -5.15
C SER A 77 3.14 2.16 -4.38
N ARG A 78 3.37 2.68 -3.18
CA ARG A 78 4.41 2.21 -2.24
C ARG A 78 4.44 0.69 -2.10
N ASP A 79 3.26 0.07 -1.99
CA ASP A 79 3.14 -1.36 -1.70
C ASP A 79 3.28 -2.22 -2.97
N ALA A 80 2.98 -1.66 -4.15
CA ALA A 80 3.36 -2.25 -5.44
C ALA A 80 4.89 -2.22 -5.64
N LEU A 81 5.57 -1.14 -5.24
CA LEU A 81 7.05 -1.08 -5.26
C LEU A 81 7.69 -2.11 -4.31
N ILE A 82 7.10 -2.34 -3.15
CA ILE A 82 7.53 -3.39 -2.20
C ILE A 82 7.29 -4.79 -2.80
N ALA A 83 6.12 -5.03 -3.40
CA ALA A 83 5.83 -6.28 -4.11
C ALA A 83 6.76 -6.53 -5.31
N ALA A 84 7.20 -5.47 -5.99
CA ALA A 84 8.22 -5.49 -7.04
C ALA A 84 9.67 -5.63 -6.51
N GLY A 85 9.86 -5.84 -5.19
CA GLY A 85 11.14 -6.11 -4.56
C GLY A 85 12.01 -4.89 -4.31
N TYR A 86 11.42 -3.71 -4.03
CA TYR A 86 12.15 -2.50 -3.61
C TYR A 86 11.89 -2.13 -2.15
N ASP A 87 12.96 -1.86 -1.40
CA ASP A 87 12.89 -1.37 -0.02
C ASP A 87 12.52 0.12 0.05
N PRO A 88 11.73 0.57 1.04
CA PRO A 88 11.61 1.99 1.36
C PRO A 88 12.94 2.55 1.90
N CYS A 89 13.38 3.70 1.41
CA CYS A 89 14.59 4.35 1.92
C CYS A 89 14.40 4.87 3.36
N LYS A 90 15.04 4.20 4.32
CA LYS A 90 15.01 4.53 5.77
C LYS A 90 15.35 6.00 6.12
N LYS A 91 16.01 6.76 5.24
CA LYS A 91 16.30 8.20 5.47
C LYS A 91 15.12 9.13 5.17
N CYS A 92 14.34 8.88 4.11
CA CYS A 92 13.18 9.71 3.75
C CYS A 92 11.84 9.06 4.07
N ASN A 93 11.86 7.83 4.57
CA ASN A 93 10.71 7.02 4.99
C ASN A 93 9.48 7.20 4.07
N PRO A 94 9.61 6.78 2.79
CA PRO A 94 8.57 6.95 1.77
C PRO A 94 7.27 6.25 2.15
#